data_AF-A0A7S3MH11-F1
#
_entry.id   AF-A0A7S3MH11-F1
#
_cell.length_a   1.000
_cell.length_b   1.000
_cell.length_c   1.000
_cell.angle_alpha   90.00
_cell.angle_beta   90.00
_cell.angle_gamma   90.00
#
_symmetry.space_group_name_H-M   'P 1'
#
loop_
_entity.id
_entity.type
_entity.pdbx_description
1 polymer ?
#
loop_
_entity_poly.entity_id
_entity_poly.type
_entity_poly.pdbx_seq_one_letter_code
_entity_poly.pdbx_strand_id
1 'polypeptide(L)'
;MDSDGEVVKIHSFDGQIVWYDKDTELFEVGNFLGGGAAGTVYECEHVRTRERFALKILSPLGYKIMAPALLRRCNVVTKGRMFADNDRSTALLTRENIWWLINATNKQYISAYFSEKHNSLRELSLNQCIDVWGSDPPGITEDESADQNLELVQTCDGPRSYIPIVPPKYADFV
;
A
#
# COMPACT_ATOMS: atom_id res chain seq x y z
N MET A 1 -30.30 3.26 -10.59
CA MET A 1 -29.10 3.52 -11.42
C MET A 1 -27.95 3.21 -10.50
N ASP A 2 -27.62 1.92 -10.39
CA ASP A 2 -26.52 1.46 -9.56
C ASP A 2 -25.22 1.82 -10.26
N SER A 3 -24.37 2.56 -9.57
CA SER A 3 -23.01 2.86 -9.98
C SER A 3 -22.18 1.59 -9.93
N ASP A 4 -21.79 1.09 -11.09
CA ASP A 4 -20.73 0.10 -11.25
C ASP A 4 -19.49 0.50 -10.43
N GLY A 5 -19.02 -0.39 -9.57
CA GLY A 5 -17.64 -0.39 -9.09
C GLY A 5 -17.20 0.70 -8.12
N GLU A 6 -18.07 1.19 -7.22
CA GLU A 6 -17.61 2.11 -6.18
C GLU A 6 -16.55 1.45 -5.27
N VAL A 7 -15.32 1.96 -5.32
CA VAL A 7 -14.22 1.54 -4.45
C VAL A 7 -14.35 2.25 -3.11
N VAL A 8 -14.66 1.48 -2.07
CA VAL A 8 -14.89 1.99 -0.71
C VAL A 8 -13.77 1.55 0.23
N LYS A 9 -13.22 2.49 1.01
CA LYS A 9 -12.25 2.18 2.07
C LYS A 9 -12.97 1.57 3.27
N ILE A 10 -12.59 0.36 3.64
CA ILE A 10 -13.07 -0.33 4.85
C ILE A 10 -12.19 0.07 6.04
N HIS A 11 -12.79 0.34 7.20
CA HIS A 11 -12.07 0.70 8.42
C HIS A 11 -11.34 -0.49 9.03
N SER A 12 -12.06 -1.59 9.27
CA SER A 12 -11.48 -2.78 9.88
C SER A 12 -12.27 -4.04 9.56
N PHE A 13 -11.59 -5.18 9.69
CA PHE A 13 -12.20 -6.51 9.68
C PHE A 13 -11.59 -7.31 10.83
N ASP A 14 -12.43 -7.84 11.72
CA ASP A 14 -11.99 -8.55 12.92
C ASP A 14 -12.07 -10.08 12.79
N GLY A 15 -12.46 -10.59 11.62
CA GLY A 15 -12.71 -12.01 11.37
C GLY A 15 -14.19 -12.38 11.29
N GLN A 16 -15.08 -11.53 11.83
CA GLN A 16 -16.53 -11.74 11.83
C GLN A 16 -17.28 -10.56 11.21
N ILE A 17 -16.87 -9.32 11.48
CA ILE A 17 -17.57 -8.11 11.05
C ILE A 17 -16.66 -7.23 10.20
N VAL A 18 -17.18 -6.81 9.04
CA VAL A 18 -16.59 -5.77 8.20
C VAL A 18 -17.15 -4.42 8.63
N TRP A 19 -16.28 -3.54 9.10
CA TRP A 19 -16.62 -2.23 9.62
C TRP A 19 -16.36 -1.15 8.56
N TYR A 20 -17.40 -0.37 8.20
CA TYR A 20 -17.24 0.77 7.29
C TYR A 20 -16.48 1.90 7.97
N ASP A 21 -16.85 2.22 9.22
CA ASP A 21 -16.18 3.16 10.10
C ASP A 21 -16.11 2.58 11.54
N LYS A 22 -15.78 3.40 12.54
CA LYS A 22 -15.63 2.94 13.93
C LYS A 22 -16.91 2.45 14.58
N ASP A 23 -18.07 2.91 14.09
CA ASP A 23 -19.37 2.71 14.72
C ASP A 23 -20.38 2.04 13.78
N THR A 24 -20.04 1.89 12.48
CA THR A 24 -20.93 1.37 11.45
C THR A 24 -20.47 0.00 10.94
N GLU A 25 -21.22 -1.04 11.30
CA GLU A 25 -21.10 -2.39 10.74
C GLU A 25 -21.68 -2.45 9.33
N LEU A 26 -20.92 -3.02 8.38
CA LEU A 26 -21.33 -3.12 6.98
C LEU A 26 -21.79 -4.53 6.62
N PHE A 27 -20.94 -5.53 6.89
CA PHE A 27 -21.23 -6.93 6.62
C PHE A 27 -20.90 -7.82 7.82
N GLU A 28 -21.77 -8.81 8.06
CA GLU A 28 -21.48 -9.95 8.92
C GLU A 28 -20.98 -11.11 8.05
N VAL A 29 -19.82 -11.66 8.37
CA VAL A 29 -19.15 -12.73 7.62
C VAL A 29 -19.59 -14.08 8.16
N GLY A 30 -20.12 -14.92 7.28
CA GLY A 30 -20.60 -16.26 7.61
C GLY A 30 -19.62 -17.35 7.24
N ASN A 31 -20.15 -18.46 6.73
CA ASN A 31 -19.35 -19.64 6.42
C ASN A 31 -18.30 -19.40 5.34
N PHE A 32 -17.18 -20.11 5.49
CA PHE A 32 -16.17 -20.24 4.46
C PHE A 32 -16.74 -20.98 3.24
N LEU A 33 -16.56 -20.41 2.05
CA LEU A 33 -17.03 -20.98 0.79
C LEU A 33 -15.90 -21.63 -0.01
N GLY A 34 -14.67 -21.14 0.12
CA GLY A 34 -13.54 -21.68 -0.61
C GLY A 34 -12.28 -20.82 -0.53
N GLY A 35 -11.15 -21.42 -0.86
CA GLY A 35 -9.86 -20.75 -0.87
C GLY A 35 -9.06 -21.14 -2.11
N GLY A 36 -8.20 -20.23 -2.57
CA GLY A 36 -7.30 -20.45 -3.68
C GLY A 36 -6.09 -19.53 -3.62
N ALA A 37 -5.25 -19.56 -4.66
CA ALA A 37 -4.06 -18.71 -4.72
C ALA A 37 -4.40 -17.22 -4.54
N ALA A 38 -5.51 -16.75 -5.11
CA ALA A 38 -5.91 -15.35 -5.04
C ALA A 38 -6.58 -14.93 -3.71
N GLY A 39 -6.70 -15.82 -2.71
CA GLY A 39 -7.30 -15.50 -1.41
C GLY A 39 -8.43 -16.45 -0.99
N THR A 40 -9.23 -15.98 -0.03
CA THR A 40 -10.30 -16.74 0.62
C THR A 40 -11.66 -16.10 0.39
N VAL A 41 -12.69 -16.93 0.21
CA VAL A 41 -14.07 -16.50 -0.03
C VAL A 41 -14.97 -17.00 1.10
N TYR A 42 -15.82 -16.10 1.59
CA TYR A 42 -16.83 -16.36 2.61
C TYR A 42 -18.20 -15.92 2.09
N GLU A 43 -19.28 -16.52 2.58
CA GLU A 43 -20.58 -15.86 2.49
C GLU A 43 -20.58 -14.68 3.48
N CYS A 44 -21.32 -13.63 3.16
CA CYS A 44 -21.57 -12.54 4.08
C CYS A 44 -22.97 -11.99 3.88
N GLU A 45 -23.48 -11.29 4.89
CA GLU A 45 -24.79 -10.66 4.88
C GLU A 45 -24.63 -9.17 5.21
N HIS A 46 -25.24 -8.30 4.40
CA HIS A 46 -25.23 -6.88 4.67
C HIS A 46 -26.11 -6.60 5.90
N VAL A 47 -25.54 -5.99 6.95
CA VAL A 47 -26.18 -5.91 8.27
C VAL A 47 -27.56 -5.25 8.21
N ARG A 48 -27.69 -4.16 7.46
CA ARG A 48 -28.97 -3.42 7.30
C ARG A 48 -29.97 -4.06 6.34
N THR A 49 -29.57 -4.42 5.12
CA THR A 49 -30.51 -4.90 4.09
C THR A 49 -30.81 -6.40 4.21
N ARG A 50 -29.99 -7.14 4.95
CA ARG A 50 -30.03 -8.60 5.09
C ARG A 50 -29.83 -9.35 3.76
N GLU A 51 -29.31 -8.65 2.74
CA GLU A 51 -28.94 -9.25 1.47
C GLU A 51 -27.63 -10.04 1.61
N ARG A 52 -27.52 -11.14 0.88
CA ARG A 52 -26.38 -12.05 0.94
C ARG A 52 -25.43 -11.86 -0.22
N PHE A 53 -24.14 -11.87 0.09
CA PHE A 53 -23.04 -11.66 -0.85
C PHE A 53 -21.94 -12.70 -0.62
N ALA A 54 -20.99 -12.75 -1.53
CA ALA A 54 -19.72 -13.44 -1.34
C ALA A 54 -18.62 -12.39 -1.06
N LEU A 55 -17.94 -12.50 0.07
CA LEU A 55 -16.79 -11.67 0.41
C LEU A 55 -15.51 -12.41 0.02
N LYS A 56 -14.74 -11.84 -0.90
CA LYS A 56 -13.40 -12.32 -1.24
C LYS A 56 -12.33 -11.47 -0.56
N ILE A 57 -11.60 -12.07 0.36
CA ILE A 57 -10.44 -11.46 1.01
C ILE A 57 -9.20 -11.88 0.22
N LEU A 58 -8.54 -10.91 -0.39
CA LEU A 58 -7.35 -11.15 -1.19
C LEU A 58 -6.13 -11.37 -0.28
N SER A 59 -5.40 -12.44 -0.53
CA SER A 59 -4.05 -12.58 0.03
C SER A 59 -3.13 -11.63 -0.74
N PRO A 60 -2.36 -10.74 -0.09
CA PRO A 60 -1.39 -9.90 -0.77
C PRO A 60 -0.15 -10.72 -1.18
N LEU A 61 -0.35 -11.75 -1.99
CA LEU A 61 0.71 -12.62 -2.48
C LEU A 61 1.69 -11.75 -3.26
N GLY A 62 2.95 -11.71 -2.81
CA GLY A 62 4.02 -10.96 -3.46
C GLY A 62 4.38 -9.65 -2.77
N TYR A 63 3.47 -9.00 -2.04
CA TYR A 63 3.79 -7.73 -1.35
C TYR A 63 4.50 -7.95 0.01
N LYS A 64 5.73 -8.46 -0.02
CA LYS A 64 6.52 -8.75 1.20
C LYS A 64 7.36 -7.56 1.65
N ILE A 65 7.06 -6.99 2.81
CA ILE A 65 7.80 -5.86 3.39
C ILE A 65 9.19 -6.31 3.86
N MET A 66 10.21 -5.57 3.46
CA MET A 66 11.59 -5.73 3.88
C MET A 66 11.77 -5.28 5.34
N ALA A 67 12.45 -6.11 6.13
CA ALA A 67 12.74 -5.79 7.52
C ALA A 67 13.63 -4.54 7.65
N PRO A 68 13.47 -3.71 8.70
CA PRO A 68 14.29 -2.51 8.92
C PRO A 68 15.80 -2.76 8.89
N ALA A 69 16.26 -3.94 9.33
CA ALA A 69 17.67 -4.30 9.30
C ALA A 69 18.25 -4.45 7.88
N LEU A 70 17.44 -4.89 6.92
CA LEU A 70 17.83 -5.02 5.51
C LEU A 70 17.73 -3.66 4.79
N LEU A 71 16.72 -2.84 5.13
CA LEU A 71 16.58 -1.49 4.58
C LEU A 71 17.82 -0.63 4.88
N ARG A 72 18.40 -0.76 6.07
CA ARG A 72 19.66 -0.07 6.44
C ARG A 72 20.86 -0.43 5.56
N ARG A 73 20.80 -1.53 4.80
CA ARG A 73 21.86 -1.97 3.87
C ARG A 73 21.63 -1.46 2.44
N CYS A 74 20.49 -0.84 2.17
CA CYS A 74 20.19 -0.24 0.88
C CYS A 74 20.85 1.14 0.79
N ASN A 75 21.21 1.55 -0.43
CA ASN A 75 21.74 2.89 -0.67
C ASN A 75 20.57 3.87 -0.68
N VAL A 76 20.71 4.99 0.04
CA VAL A 76 19.70 6.05 0.05
C VAL A 76 19.88 6.89 -1.19
N VAL A 77 18.87 6.90 -2.07
CA VAL A 77 18.86 7.72 -3.29
C VAL A 77 18.37 9.11 -2.94
N THR A 78 17.20 9.21 -2.31
CA THR A 78 16.62 10.47 -1.82
C THR A 78 16.10 10.33 -0.39
N LYS A 79 16.10 11.44 0.34
CA LYS A 79 15.54 11.53 1.68
C LYS A 79 14.25 12.32 1.65
N GLY A 80 13.20 11.75 2.20
CA GLY A 80 11.98 12.47 2.57
C GLY A 80 12.10 13.12 3.95
N ARG A 81 11.08 13.90 4.32
CA ARG A 81 10.88 14.39 5.68
C ARG A 81 10.63 13.23 6.63
N MET A 82 11.07 13.38 7.88
CA MET A 82 10.76 12.42 8.93
C MET A 82 9.24 12.35 9.13
N PHE A 83 8.71 11.15 9.37
CA PHE A 83 7.28 10.93 9.57
C PHE A 83 7.01 10.81 11.06
N ALA A 84 6.25 11.78 11.58
CA ALA A 84 5.85 11.87 12.98
C ALA A 84 4.72 10.87 13.30
N ASP A 85 5.05 9.58 13.34
CA ASP A 85 4.15 8.45 13.65
C ASP A 85 3.82 8.33 15.14
N ASN A 86 3.48 9.45 15.76
CA ASN A 86 3.02 9.49 17.14
C ASN A 86 1.60 8.91 17.23
N ASP A 87 1.29 8.23 18.35
CA ASP A 87 0.02 7.51 18.55
C ASP A 87 -1.23 8.41 18.60
N ARG A 88 -1.05 9.74 18.50
CA ARG A 88 -2.13 10.74 18.49
C ARG A 88 -2.32 11.43 17.14
N SER A 89 -1.39 11.32 16.18
CA SER A 89 -1.61 11.95 14.88
C SER A 89 -2.38 11.04 13.95
N THR A 90 -3.40 11.63 13.34
CA THR A 90 -4.03 11.14 12.11
C THR A 90 -3.18 11.46 10.89
N ALA A 91 -1.88 11.74 11.06
CA ALA A 91 -1.02 12.19 9.98
C ALA A 91 -0.89 11.05 8.97
N LEU A 92 -1.36 11.29 7.75
CA LEU A 92 -1.17 10.38 6.64
C LEU A 92 0.23 10.60 6.07
N LEU A 93 0.88 9.52 5.65
CA LEU A 93 2.10 9.64 4.86
C LEU A 93 1.77 10.40 3.58
N THR A 94 2.66 11.33 3.23
CA THR A 94 2.58 12.07 1.95
C THR A 94 3.83 11.81 1.13
N ARG A 95 3.82 12.26 -0.13
CA ARG A 95 4.99 12.21 -1.02
C ARG A 95 6.24 12.86 -0.40
N GLU A 96 6.07 13.86 0.45
CA GLU A 96 7.19 14.53 1.12
C GLU A 96 7.91 13.65 2.14
N ASN A 97 7.24 12.63 2.69
CA ASN A 97 7.82 11.72 3.67
C ASN A 97 8.59 10.56 3.05
N ILE A 98 8.55 10.43 1.72
CA ILE A 98 9.08 9.24 1.03
C ILE A 98 10.58 9.32 0.87
N TRP A 99 11.25 8.26 1.31
CA TRP A 99 12.65 7.98 1.08
C TRP A 99 12.76 6.94 -0.02
N TRP A 100 13.51 7.26 -1.07
CA TRP A 100 13.83 6.29 -2.10
C TRP A 100 15.15 5.62 -1.79
N LEU A 101 15.11 4.30 -1.70
CA LEU A 101 16.26 3.44 -1.50
C LEU A 101 16.47 2.58 -2.74
N ILE A 102 17.71 2.16 -2.98
CA ILE A 102 18.03 1.15 -3.99
C ILE A 102 18.79 0.01 -3.32
N ASN A 103 18.29 -1.22 -3.51
CA ASN A 103 18.97 -2.40 -3.02
C ASN A 103 20.28 -2.60 -3.80
N ALA A 104 21.40 -2.65 -3.08
CA ALA A 104 22.72 -2.71 -3.69
C ALA A 104 22.93 -3.96 -4.57
N THR A 105 22.30 -5.09 -4.21
CA THR A 105 22.49 -6.39 -4.86
C THR A 105 21.67 -6.52 -6.14
N ASN A 106 20.35 -6.30 -6.06
CA ASN A 106 19.44 -6.56 -7.18
C ASN A 106 18.97 -5.28 -7.89
N LYS A 107 19.47 -4.11 -7.48
CA LYS A 107 19.15 -2.79 -8.05
C LYS A 107 17.66 -2.44 -8.02
N GLN A 108 16.88 -3.09 -7.17
CA GLN A 108 15.46 -2.77 -7.00
C GLN A 108 15.29 -1.49 -6.18
N TYR A 109 14.41 -0.61 -6.65
CA TYR A 109 13.96 0.56 -5.91
C TYR A 109 12.95 0.17 -4.83
N ILE A 110 13.10 0.79 -3.66
CA ILE A 110 12.26 0.56 -2.49
C ILE A 110 11.81 1.92 -1.96
N SER A 111 10.49 2.08 -1.81
CA SER A 111 9.89 3.23 -1.14
C SER A 111 9.83 2.97 0.37
N ALA A 112 10.46 3.85 1.14
CA ALA A 112 10.51 3.81 2.58
C ALA A 112 10.09 5.15 3.19
N TYR A 113 9.91 5.19 4.50
CA TYR A 113 9.83 6.41 5.30
C TYR A 113 10.70 6.26 6.54
N PHE A 114 11.15 7.39 7.09
CA PHE A 114 11.84 7.39 8.37
C PHE A 114 10.83 7.63 9.49
N SER A 115 10.62 6.62 10.35
CA SER A 115 9.74 6.70 11.51
C SER A 115 10.44 7.43 12.66
N GLU A 116 9.81 8.48 13.18
CA GLU A 116 10.31 9.19 14.37
C GLU A 116 10.18 8.33 15.64
N LYS A 117 9.02 7.70 15.85
CA LYS A 117 8.72 6.85 17.00
C LYS A 117 9.71 5.69 17.13
N HIS A 118 10.06 5.07 16.00
CA HIS A 118 10.95 3.91 15.97
C HIS A 118 12.39 4.26 15.60
N ASN A 119 12.68 5.54 15.33
CA ASN A 119 13.98 6.05 14.91
C ASN A 119 14.66 5.16 13.86
N SER A 120 13.89 4.74 12.84
CA SER A 120 14.35 3.77 11.84
C SER A 120 13.59 3.86 10.52
N LEU A 121 14.25 3.42 9.45
CA LEU A 121 13.63 3.27 8.14
C LEU A 121 12.66 2.09 8.13
N ARG A 122 11.49 2.32 7.53
CA ARG A 122 10.44 1.32 7.31
C ARG A 122 9.99 1.40 5.86
N GLU A 123 9.85 0.25 5.20
CA GLU A 123 9.26 0.19 3.86
C GLU A 123 7.76 0.47 3.97
N LEU A 124 7.21 1.12 2.95
CA LEU A 124 5.79 1.39 2.88
C LEU A 124 5.00 0.08 2.70
N SER A 125 3.98 -0.10 3.55
CA SER A 125 2.99 -1.15 3.34
C SER A 125 2.13 -0.87 2.10
N LEU A 126 1.42 -1.87 1.61
CA LEU A 126 0.49 -1.70 0.48
C LEU A 126 -0.53 -0.58 0.76
N ASN A 127 -1.14 -0.58 1.94
CA ASN A 127 -2.11 0.46 2.33
C ASN A 127 -1.48 1.86 2.36
N GLN A 128 -0.24 1.97 2.84
CA GLN A 128 0.49 3.24 2.83
C GLN A 128 0.82 3.68 1.40
N CYS A 129 1.07 2.75 0.49
CA CYS A 129 1.22 3.08 -0.92
C CYS A 129 -0.10 3.58 -1.52
N ILE A 130 -1.24 2.93 -1.23
CA ILE A 130 -2.56 3.41 -1.66
C ILE A 130 -2.84 4.81 -1.10
N ASP A 131 -2.52 5.08 0.16
CA ASP A 131 -2.73 6.41 0.76
C ASP A 131 -1.87 7.51 0.09
N VAL A 132 -0.69 7.17 -0.46
CA VAL A 132 0.26 8.13 -1.06
C VAL A 132 0.09 8.27 -2.59
N TRP A 133 -0.27 7.19 -3.28
CA TRP A 133 -0.35 7.11 -4.74
C TRP A 133 -1.77 6.89 -5.29
N GLY A 134 -2.74 6.53 -4.45
CA GLY A 134 -4.10 6.16 -4.87
C GLY A 134 -4.17 4.72 -5.40
N SER A 135 -5.38 4.17 -5.48
CA SER A 135 -5.63 2.79 -5.98
C SER A 135 -5.46 2.64 -7.49
N ASP A 136 -5.55 3.73 -8.23
CA ASP A 136 -5.29 3.80 -9.67
C ASP A 136 -4.21 4.86 -9.92
N PRO A 137 -2.94 4.54 -9.61
CA PRO A 137 -1.86 5.50 -9.68
C PRO A 137 -1.47 5.81 -11.14
N PRO A 138 -1.05 7.06 -11.42
CA PRO A 138 -0.65 7.46 -12.77
C PRO A 138 0.60 6.70 -13.23
N GLY A 139 0.62 6.29 -14.50
CA GLY A 139 1.75 5.61 -15.13
C GLY A 139 1.67 4.07 -15.13
N ILE A 140 0.58 3.47 -14.66
CA ILE A 140 0.43 1.99 -14.59
C ILE A 140 -0.58 1.48 -15.63
N THR A 141 -0.77 2.19 -16.74
CA THR A 141 -1.61 1.72 -17.84
C THR A 141 -0.85 0.72 -18.71
N GLU A 142 -1.54 -0.32 -19.21
CA GLU A 142 -0.96 -1.38 -20.06
C GLU A 142 -0.30 -0.83 -21.35
N ASP A 143 -0.57 0.43 -21.72
CA ASP A 143 -0.14 1.08 -22.95
C ASP A 143 1.11 1.97 -22.81
N GLU A 144 1.61 2.24 -21.59
CA GLU A 144 2.76 3.13 -21.38
C GLU A 144 4.08 2.33 -21.26
N SER A 145 5.06 2.67 -22.10
CA SER A 145 6.37 1.99 -22.08
C SER A 145 7.08 2.24 -20.74
N ALA A 146 7.75 1.21 -20.19
CA ALA A 146 8.40 1.23 -18.88
C ALA A 146 9.39 2.41 -18.65
N ASP A 147 9.85 3.06 -19.72
CA ASP A 147 10.74 4.22 -19.68
C ASP A 147 10.02 5.56 -19.37
N GLN A 148 8.69 5.64 -19.44
CA GLN A 148 7.92 6.86 -19.16
C GLN A 148 7.57 7.06 -17.68
N ASN A 149 7.85 6.07 -16.82
CA ASN A 149 7.48 6.08 -15.41
C ASN A 149 8.60 6.48 -14.45
N LEU A 150 9.50 7.35 -14.91
CA LEU A 150 10.65 7.79 -14.14
C LEU A 150 10.61 9.31 -13.90
N GLU A 151 10.90 9.73 -12.67
CA GLU A 151 11.11 11.12 -12.31
C GLU A 151 12.60 11.40 -12.02
N LEU A 152 13.08 12.55 -12.49
CA LEU A 152 14.45 12.99 -12.25
C LEU A 152 14.55 13.68 -10.88
N VAL A 153 15.35 13.12 -9.98
CA VAL A 153 15.52 13.61 -8.62
C VAL A 153 16.96 13.98 -8.30
N GLN A 154 17.13 14.90 -7.34
CA GLN A 154 18.42 15.21 -6.76
C GLN A 154 18.81 14.10 -5.76
N THR A 155 19.92 13.41 -6.01
CA THR A 155 20.39 12.36 -5.09
C THR A 155 21.12 12.95 -3.88
N CYS A 156 21.21 12.15 -2.81
CA CYS A 156 21.92 12.52 -1.59
C CYS A 156 23.43 12.61 -1.79
N ASP A 157 23.98 11.74 -2.65
CA ASP A 157 25.41 11.46 -2.73
C ASP A 157 26.05 11.93 -4.05
N GLY A 158 25.33 12.65 -4.91
CA GLY A 158 25.92 13.16 -6.15
C GLY A 158 24.93 13.73 -7.17
N PRO A 159 25.08 13.39 -8.47
CA PRO A 159 24.30 14.01 -9.55
C PRO A 159 22.83 13.60 -9.47
N ARG A 160 21.99 14.26 -10.27
CA ARG A 160 20.60 13.85 -10.43
C ARG A 160 20.51 12.43 -11.00
N SER A 161 19.51 11.67 -10.56
CA SER A 161 19.24 10.31 -11.02
C SER A 161 17.75 10.12 -11.27
N TYR A 162 17.41 9.16 -12.11
CA TYR A 162 16.02 8.78 -12.37
C TYR A 162 15.55 7.74 -11.36
N ILE A 163 14.38 7.96 -10.79
CA ILE A 163 13.69 7.02 -9.89
C ILE A 163 12.27 6.76 -10.39
N PRO A 164 11.63 5.64 -10.01
CA PRO A 164 10.23 5.38 -10.38
C PRO A 164 9.26 6.41 -9.79
N ILE A 165 8.22 6.77 -10.55
CA ILE A 165 7.12 7.63 -10.08
C ILE A 165 6.27 6.93 -9.01
N VAL A 166 6.16 5.60 -9.13
CA VAL A 166 5.44 4.67 -8.25
C VAL A 166 6.39 3.55 -7.80
N PRO A 167 6.27 3.01 -6.58
CA PRO A 167 7.11 1.89 -6.17
C PRO A 167 6.89 0.69 -7.09
N PRO A 168 7.93 0.09 -7.71
CA PRO A 168 7.73 -0.99 -8.68
C PRO A 168 6.94 -2.17 -8.10
N LYS A 169 7.21 -2.53 -6.84
CA LYS A 169 6.48 -3.57 -6.12
C LYS A 169 5.01 -3.22 -5.87
N TYR A 170 4.68 -1.93 -5.74
CA TYR A 170 3.30 -1.48 -5.66
C TYR A 170 2.63 -1.53 -7.03
N ALA A 171 3.35 -1.11 -8.07
CA ALA A 171 2.90 -1.17 -9.45
C ALA A 171 2.54 -2.59 -9.90
N ASP A 172 3.36 -3.58 -9.53
CA ASP A 172 3.09 -5.00 -9.84
C ASP A 172 1.84 -5.54 -9.11
N PHE A 173 1.32 -4.82 -8.11
CA PHE A 173 0.21 -5.27 -7.28
C PHE A 173 -1.15 -4.65 -7.67
N VAL A 174 -1.14 -3.49 -8.33
CA VAL A 174 -2.36 -2.75 -8.71
C VAL A 174 -2.73 -2.95 -10.17
#